data_AF-A0A8J3HQ59-F1
#
_entry.id   AF-A0A8J3HQ59-F1
#
_cell.length_a   1.000
_cell.length_b   1.000
_cell.length_c   1.000
_cell.angle_alpha   90.00
_cell.angle_beta   90.00
_cell.angle_gamma   90.00
#
_symmetry.space_group_name_H-M   'P 1'
#
loop_
_entity.id
_entity.type
_entity.pdbx_description
1 polymer ?
#
loop_
_entity_poly.entity_id
_entity_poly.type
_entity_poly.pdbx_seq_one_letter_code
_entity_poly.pdbx_strand_id
1 'polypeptide(L)'
;MAGQAVSGKAPLTFTDSLGGQRSIPLSAFQFDGAAVDLTSAWTAILSPADCAILRAVAAAKVAAGEFTRPPSLPPAPAIAFTAVTAGPEGNAITVTVTPDAGTVITGKVTVNVKETDRYAGLVDAADAAGRIGVDVASGTPGSPAAGSGLVAVQAGSATGTGLPKDGQSLTVKASPAVDVLAADGTTVLFKLVARSGYSGSGIPVTVALDPSGTTFTLTASYDAANSTKTSMSGLGSLPASVAFLVTASAPPGGLAMPGPSTLSLSGGAAGLPATGTAYTR
;
A
#
# COMPACT_ATOMS: atom_id res chain seq x y z
N MET A 1 -28.28 15.71 -1.72
CA MET A 1 -27.29 15.17 -0.77
C MET A 1 -27.59 15.78 0.59
N ALA A 2 -27.50 15.02 1.68
CA ALA A 2 -27.65 15.60 3.02
C ALA A 2 -26.42 16.47 3.33
N GLY A 3 -26.61 17.70 3.80
CA GLY A 3 -25.50 18.59 4.16
C GLY A 3 -24.74 18.07 5.38
N GLN A 4 -23.44 18.38 5.47
CA GLN A 4 -22.63 18.00 6.64
C GLN A 4 -22.93 18.94 7.80
N ALA A 5 -22.97 18.44 9.04
CA ALA A 5 -23.21 19.27 10.21
C ALA A 5 -22.14 20.36 10.38
N VAL A 6 -22.49 21.47 11.03
CA VAL A 6 -21.56 22.52 11.45
C VAL A 6 -21.14 22.27 12.90
N SER A 7 -19.83 22.38 13.18
CA SER A 7 -19.25 22.39 14.52
C SER A 7 -18.79 23.81 14.88
N GLY A 8 -18.95 24.21 16.13
CA GLY A 8 -18.61 25.53 16.63
C GLY A 8 -18.82 25.62 18.14
N LYS A 9 -18.36 26.72 18.75
CA LYS A 9 -18.35 26.85 20.21
C LYS A 9 -19.66 27.35 20.82
N ALA A 10 -20.53 28.00 20.03
CA ALA A 10 -21.78 28.58 20.51
C ALA A 10 -22.83 28.72 19.39
N PRO A 11 -24.13 28.79 19.74
CA PRO A 11 -25.20 29.20 18.82
C PRO A 11 -24.91 30.54 18.13
N LEU A 12 -25.47 30.75 16.94
CA LEU A 12 -25.33 32.01 16.20
C LEU A 12 -26.42 32.98 16.64
N THR A 13 -26.01 34.13 17.15
CA THR A 13 -26.93 35.21 17.54
C THR A 13 -26.92 36.30 16.46
N PHE A 14 -28.09 36.76 16.04
CA PHE A 14 -28.26 37.83 15.05
C PHE A 14 -29.44 38.73 15.40
N THR A 15 -29.48 39.92 14.79
CA THR A 15 -30.65 40.80 14.84
C THR A 15 -31.52 40.53 13.62
N ASP A 16 -32.79 40.20 13.83
CA ASP A 16 -33.74 39.94 12.77
C ASP A 16 -34.18 41.23 12.06
N SER A 17 -34.89 41.05 10.95
CA SER A 17 -35.45 42.14 10.14
C SER A 17 -36.44 43.05 10.88
N LEU A 18 -36.91 42.68 12.08
CA LEU A 18 -37.77 43.48 12.93
C LEU A 18 -37.00 44.16 14.08
N GLY A 19 -35.68 44.00 14.14
CA GLY A 19 -34.82 44.57 15.18
C GLY A 19 -34.72 43.71 16.45
N GLY A 20 -35.30 42.52 16.46
CA GLY A 20 -35.23 41.57 17.58
C GLY A 20 -33.94 40.76 17.58
N GLN A 21 -33.35 40.54 18.75
CA GLN A 21 -32.20 39.62 18.86
C GLN A 21 -32.69 38.17 18.93
N ARG A 22 -32.14 37.30 18.09
CA ARG A 22 -32.48 35.88 18.02
C ARG A 22 -31.22 35.01 18.05
N SER A 23 -31.33 33.84 18.65
CA SER A 23 -30.27 32.84 18.71
C SER A 23 -30.70 31.58 17.97
N ILE A 24 -29.82 31.06 17.12
CA ILE A 24 -30.05 29.91 16.24
C ILE A 24 -29.03 28.82 16.59
N PRO A 25 -29.46 27.59 16.89
CA PRO A 25 -28.55 26.50 17.21
C PRO A 25 -27.68 26.12 16.00
N LEU A 26 -26.49 25.56 16.23
CA LEU A 26 -25.59 25.14 15.15
C LEU A 26 -26.18 24.04 14.26
N SER A 27 -27.13 23.25 14.80
CA SER A 27 -27.89 22.26 14.02
C SER A 27 -28.82 22.88 12.97
N ALA A 28 -29.00 24.21 12.98
CA ALA A 28 -29.68 24.93 11.92
C ALA A 28 -28.83 25.11 10.66
N PHE A 29 -27.53 24.87 10.75
CA PHE A 29 -26.60 25.06 9.66
C PHE A 29 -26.03 23.73 9.19
N GLN A 30 -25.69 23.69 7.91
CA GLN A 30 -25.01 22.57 7.26
C GLN A 30 -24.01 23.09 6.24
N PHE A 31 -22.92 22.36 6.02
CA PHE A 31 -22.06 22.57 4.87
C PHE A 31 -22.66 21.90 3.64
N ASP A 32 -22.81 22.68 2.56
CA ASP A 32 -23.06 22.20 1.20
C ASP A 32 -21.88 22.58 0.30
N GLY A 33 -21.14 21.56 -0.16
CA GLY A 33 -19.81 21.81 -0.73
C GLY A 33 -18.94 22.58 0.26
N ALA A 34 -18.31 23.67 -0.17
CA ALA A 34 -17.51 24.57 0.68
C ALA A 34 -18.33 25.66 1.39
N ALA A 35 -19.59 25.86 1.01
CA ALA A 35 -20.46 26.87 1.58
C ALA A 35 -21.18 26.35 2.84
N VAL A 36 -21.50 27.25 3.76
CA VAL A 36 -22.42 26.97 4.86
C VAL A 36 -23.80 27.52 4.51
N ASP A 37 -24.83 26.71 4.71
CA ASP A 37 -26.22 27.06 4.45
C ASP A 37 -27.10 26.65 5.63
N LEU A 38 -28.32 27.19 5.67
CA LEU A 38 -29.37 26.80 6.60
C LEU A 38 -30.00 25.49 6.14
N THR A 39 -30.42 24.66 7.10
CA THR A 39 -31.22 23.47 6.78
C THR A 39 -32.62 23.87 6.34
N SER A 40 -33.27 23.01 5.55
CA SER A 40 -34.61 23.28 4.99
C SER A 40 -35.67 23.58 6.07
N ALA A 41 -35.55 22.92 7.23
CA ALA A 41 -36.42 23.14 8.38
C ALA A 41 -36.36 24.58 8.87
N TRP A 42 -35.18 25.22 8.86
CA TRP A 42 -35.00 26.60 9.31
C TRP A 42 -35.35 27.63 8.23
N THR A 43 -35.10 27.32 6.96
CA THR A 43 -35.55 28.20 5.86
C THR A 43 -37.07 28.30 5.75
N ALA A 44 -37.82 27.32 6.27
CA ALA A 44 -39.28 27.31 6.25
C ALA A 44 -39.94 28.22 7.30
N ILE A 45 -39.22 28.58 8.37
CA ILE A 45 -39.73 29.38 9.50
C ILE A 45 -39.13 30.79 9.57
N LEU A 46 -38.10 31.07 8.78
CA LEU A 46 -37.43 32.36 8.74
C LEU A 46 -37.84 33.15 7.51
N SER A 47 -37.83 34.47 7.60
CA SER A 47 -38.04 35.32 6.44
C SER A 47 -36.85 35.21 5.47
N PRO A 48 -37.02 35.51 4.17
CA PRO A 48 -35.92 35.54 3.22
C PRO A 48 -34.78 36.51 3.63
N ALA A 49 -35.14 37.63 4.27
CA ALA A 49 -34.18 38.61 4.76
C ALA A 49 -33.33 38.05 5.92
N ASP A 50 -33.97 37.37 6.88
CA ASP A 50 -33.26 36.74 8.01
C ASP A 50 -32.37 35.59 7.54
N CYS A 51 -32.83 34.80 6.57
CA CYS A 51 -32.02 33.76 5.94
C CYS A 51 -30.74 34.33 5.31
N ALA A 52 -30.84 35.48 4.62
CA ALA A 52 -29.69 36.14 4.01
C ALA A 52 -28.69 36.64 5.05
N ILE A 53 -29.17 37.25 6.14
CA ILE A 53 -28.33 37.69 7.26
C ILE A 53 -27.61 36.49 7.89
N LEU A 54 -28.34 35.42 8.20
CA LEU A 54 -27.76 34.22 8.82
C LEU A 54 -26.72 33.55 7.94
N ARG A 55 -26.94 33.47 6.63
CA ARG A 55 -25.95 32.95 5.68
C ARG A 55 -24.69 33.81 5.65
N ALA A 56 -24.84 35.14 5.63
CA ALA A 56 -23.69 36.06 5.65
C ALA A 56 -22.89 35.92 6.96
N VAL A 57 -23.57 35.87 8.10
CA VAL A 57 -22.91 35.70 9.41
C VAL A 57 -22.25 34.33 9.52
N ALA A 58 -22.91 33.25 9.09
CA ALA A 58 -22.34 31.91 9.10
C ALA A 58 -21.11 31.82 8.19
N ALA A 59 -21.15 32.42 6.99
CA ALA A 59 -20.00 32.49 6.10
C ALA A 59 -18.83 33.25 6.73
N ALA A 60 -19.08 34.35 7.44
CA ALA A 60 -18.05 35.07 8.20
C ALA A 60 -17.46 34.22 9.33
N LYS A 61 -18.28 33.42 10.02
CA LYS A 61 -17.82 32.49 11.07
C LYS A 61 -16.99 31.34 10.52
N VAL A 62 -17.30 30.84 9.32
CA VAL A 62 -16.46 29.87 8.61
C VAL A 62 -15.12 30.52 8.23
N ALA A 63 -15.14 31.74 7.67
CA ALA A 63 -13.92 32.47 7.29
C ALA A 63 -13.02 32.78 8.50
N ALA A 64 -13.61 33.02 9.67
CA ALA A 64 -12.89 33.21 10.94
C ALA A 64 -12.41 31.90 11.59
N GLY A 65 -12.75 30.73 11.02
CA GLY A 65 -12.43 29.42 11.59
C GLY A 65 -13.23 29.07 12.86
N GLU A 66 -14.29 29.82 13.17
CA GLU A 66 -15.16 29.55 14.32
C GLU A 66 -16.18 28.45 14.02
N PHE A 67 -16.64 28.38 12.77
CA PHE A 67 -17.46 27.29 12.26
C PHE A 67 -16.58 26.38 11.42
N THR A 68 -16.44 25.15 11.85
CA THR A 68 -15.69 24.13 11.14
C THR A 68 -16.59 22.96 10.84
N ARG A 69 -16.19 22.14 9.87
CA ARG A 69 -16.73 20.79 9.80
C ARG A 69 -16.34 20.06 11.09
N PRO A 70 -17.23 19.23 11.66
CA PRO A 70 -16.82 18.26 12.66
C PRO A 70 -15.61 17.48 12.13
N PRO A 71 -14.61 17.18 12.97
CA PRO A 71 -13.55 16.28 12.56
C PRO A 71 -14.19 14.98 12.08
N SER A 72 -13.87 14.55 10.86
CA SER A 72 -14.24 13.22 10.41
C SER A 72 -13.51 12.22 11.30
N LEU A 73 -14.23 11.22 11.81
CA LEU A 73 -13.57 10.10 12.47
C LEU A 73 -12.53 9.52 11.50
N PRO A 74 -11.32 9.16 11.97
CA PRO A 74 -10.36 8.49 11.12
C PRO A 74 -11.00 7.24 10.53
N PRO A 75 -10.73 6.92 9.25
CA PRO A 75 -11.21 5.70 8.64
C PRO A 75 -10.86 4.49 9.52
N ALA A 76 -11.82 3.61 9.76
CA ALA A 76 -11.55 2.38 10.50
C ALA A 76 -10.74 1.43 9.61
N PRO A 77 -9.74 0.71 10.14
CA PRO A 77 -9.05 -0.31 9.36
C PRO A 77 -10.03 -1.44 9.02
N ALA A 78 -9.99 -1.89 7.76
CA ALA A 78 -10.87 -2.92 7.21
C ALA A 78 -10.12 -4.25 6.99
N ILE A 79 -8.88 -4.20 6.51
CA ILE A 79 -8.02 -5.37 6.28
C ILE A 79 -6.59 -5.02 6.68
N ALA A 80 -5.93 -5.90 7.42
CA ALA A 80 -4.50 -5.82 7.70
C ALA A 80 -3.73 -6.81 6.81
N PHE A 81 -2.71 -6.31 6.13
CA PHE A 81 -1.78 -7.08 5.32
C PHE A 81 -0.42 -7.15 6.00
N THR A 82 0.20 -8.32 5.96
CA THR A 82 1.54 -8.56 6.50
C THR A 82 2.35 -9.32 5.46
N ALA A 83 3.58 -8.86 5.18
CA ALA A 83 4.49 -9.56 4.28
C ALA A 83 4.83 -10.95 4.84
N VAL A 84 4.88 -11.96 3.97
CA VAL A 84 5.22 -13.33 4.36
C VAL A 84 6.68 -13.45 4.77
N THR A 85 7.56 -12.78 4.03
CA THR A 85 9.00 -12.74 4.29
C THR A 85 9.36 -11.40 4.92
N ALA A 86 10.00 -11.45 6.09
CA ALA A 86 10.63 -10.28 6.67
C ALA A 86 11.80 -9.83 5.79
N GLY A 87 11.90 -8.54 5.53
CA GLY A 87 12.97 -7.94 4.75
C GLY A 87 13.36 -6.58 5.33
N PRO A 88 14.34 -5.90 4.74
CA PRO A 88 14.70 -4.54 5.12
C PRO A 88 13.47 -3.61 5.02
N GLU A 89 13.49 -2.52 5.78
CA GLU A 89 12.34 -1.62 5.99
C GLU A 89 11.56 -1.34 4.70
N GLY A 90 10.29 -1.75 4.69
CA GLY A 90 9.38 -1.52 3.58
C GLY A 90 9.71 -2.33 2.33
N ASN A 91 9.64 -3.68 2.43
CA ASN A 91 9.61 -4.59 1.29
C ASN A 91 8.93 -3.90 0.10
N ALA A 92 9.49 -4.01 -1.11
CA ALA A 92 8.98 -3.34 -2.32
C ALA A 92 7.64 -3.91 -2.82
N ILE A 93 6.80 -4.37 -1.88
CA ILE A 93 5.50 -4.96 -2.01
C ILE A 93 4.44 -3.85 -1.99
N THR A 94 3.70 -3.76 -3.07
CA THR A 94 2.51 -2.92 -3.20
C THR A 94 1.27 -3.81 -3.24
N VAL A 95 0.32 -3.55 -2.35
CA VAL A 95 -0.98 -4.23 -2.30
C VAL A 95 -2.05 -3.28 -2.82
N THR A 96 -2.83 -3.74 -3.80
CA THR A 96 -3.99 -3.02 -4.32
C THR A 96 -5.25 -3.81 -3.98
N VAL A 97 -6.20 -3.15 -3.32
CA VAL A 97 -7.47 -3.72 -2.91
C VAL A 97 -8.59 -3.05 -3.70
N THR A 98 -9.35 -3.85 -4.43
CA THR A 98 -10.55 -3.40 -5.15
C THR A 98 -11.76 -4.16 -4.61
N PRO A 99 -12.64 -3.51 -3.82
CA PRO A 99 -13.88 -4.13 -3.37
C PRO A 99 -14.89 -4.22 -4.53
N ASP A 100 -15.61 -5.34 -4.60
CA ASP A 100 -16.84 -5.43 -5.39
C ASP A 100 -18.01 -4.77 -4.64
N ALA A 101 -19.10 -4.50 -5.37
CA ALA A 101 -20.37 -4.17 -4.74
C ALA A 101 -20.84 -5.32 -3.83
N GLY A 102 -21.20 -5.00 -2.58
CA GLY A 102 -21.69 -6.00 -1.62
C GLY A 102 -21.62 -5.52 -0.17
N THR A 103 -22.08 -6.37 0.75
CA THR A 103 -21.92 -6.16 2.21
C THR A 103 -20.69 -6.88 2.72
N VAL A 104 -20.31 -6.67 3.98
CA VAL A 104 -19.20 -7.41 4.62
C VAL A 104 -19.36 -8.94 4.53
N ILE A 105 -20.60 -9.43 4.53
CA ILE A 105 -20.91 -10.86 4.54
C ILE A 105 -20.84 -11.47 3.14
N THR A 106 -21.31 -10.75 2.13
CA THR A 106 -21.48 -11.28 0.76
C THR A 106 -20.48 -10.70 -0.25
N GLY A 107 -19.83 -9.60 0.11
CA GLY A 107 -18.91 -8.89 -0.74
C GLY A 107 -17.59 -9.63 -0.90
N LYS A 108 -16.97 -9.38 -2.05
CA LYS A 108 -15.66 -9.92 -2.40
C LYS A 108 -14.70 -8.77 -2.64
N VAL A 109 -13.43 -9.05 -2.44
CA VAL A 109 -12.34 -8.14 -2.74
C VAL A 109 -11.40 -8.81 -3.74
N THR A 110 -10.97 -8.04 -4.72
CA THR A 110 -9.80 -8.39 -5.53
C THR A 110 -8.58 -7.80 -4.82
N VAL A 111 -7.66 -8.67 -4.44
CA VAL A 111 -6.36 -8.29 -3.87
C VAL A 111 -5.32 -8.57 -4.94
N ASN A 112 -4.66 -7.53 -5.44
CA ASN A 112 -3.49 -7.67 -6.29
C ASN A 112 -2.25 -7.27 -5.50
N VAL A 113 -1.14 -8.00 -5.70
CA VAL A 113 0.12 -7.75 -5.01
C VAL A 113 1.25 -7.79 -6.03
N LYS A 114 2.10 -6.78 -5.95
CA LYS A 114 3.32 -6.69 -6.76
C LYS A 114 4.51 -6.50 -5.85
N GLU A 115 5.63 -7.14 -6.18
CA GLU A 115 6.93 -6.88 -5.57
C GLU A 115 7.94 -6.59 -6.68
N THR A 116 8.84 -5.63 -6.45
CA THR A 116 9.93 -5.36 -7.39
C THR A 116 11.21 -5.09 -6.62
N ASP A 117 12.16 -6.00 -6.74
CA ASP A 117 13.47 -5.85 -6.12
C ASP A 117 14.47 -5.35 -7.13
N ARG A 118 15.19 -4.29 -6.76
CA ARG A 118 16.24 -3.70 -7.57
C ARG A 118 17.55 -3.68 -6.79
N TYR A 119 18.52 -4.46 -7.25
CA TYR A 119 19.86 -4.54 -6.70
C TYR A 119 20.83 -3.84 -7.66
N ALA A 120 21.12 -2.57 -7.41
CA ALA A 120 21.93 -1.73 -8.30
C ALA A 120 23.37 -1.59 -7.80
N GLY A 121 24.31 -1.36 -8.73
CA GLY A 121 25.71 -1.11 -8.41
C GLY A 121 26.45 -2.36 -7.92
N LEU A 122 26.04 -3.55 -8.38
CA LEU A 122 26.71 -4.80 -8.06
C LEU A 122 28.02 -4.89 -8.83
N VAL A 123 29.13 -5.19 -8.16
CA VAL A 123 30.47 -5.17 -8.80
C VAL A 123 30.88 -6.53 -9.39
N ASP A 124 30.48 -7.63 -8.76
CA ASP A 124 30.82 -8.99 -9.19
C ASP A 124 29.85 -10.03 -8.58
N ALA A 125 30.12 -11.32 -8.78
CA ALA A 125 29.31 -12.41 -8.24
C ALA A 125 29.31 -12.47 -6.71
N ALA A 126 30.42 -12.14 -6.05
CA ALA A 126 30.54 -12.18 -4.59
C ALA A 126 29.75 -11.04 -3.95
N ASP A 127 29.81 -9.83 -4.52
CA ASP A 127 29.00 -8.69 -4.09
C ASP A 127 27.51 -8.94 -4.34
N ALA A 128 27.15 -9.60 -5.45
CA ALA A 128 25.79 -10.05 -5.69
C ALA A 128 25.31 -11.01 -4.59
N ALA A 129 26.10 -12.02 -4.22
CA ALA A 129 25.75 -12.91 -3.11
C ALA A 129 25.62 -12.15 -1.79
N GLY A 130 26.52 -11.19 -1.51
CA GLY A 130 26.49 -10.39 -0.29
C GLY A 130 25.29 -9.46 -0.17
N ARG A 131 24.85 -8.85 -1.28
CA ARG A 131 23.81 -7.80 -1.29
C ARG A 131 22.41 -8.31 -1.62
N ILE A 132 22.29 -9.32 -2.47
CA ILE A 132 21.02 -10.01 -2.74
C ILE A 132 20.72 -11.01 -1.61
N GLY A 133 21.78 -11.60 -1.04
CA GLY A 133 21.70 -12.72 -0.11
C GLY A 133 21.66 -14.06 -0.84
N VAL A 134 21.82 -15.13 -0.06
CA VAL A 134 21.83 -16.51 -0.54
C VAL A 134 20.57 -17.27 -0.17
N ASP A 135 20.27 -18.35 -0.88
CA ASP A 135 19.10 -19.20 -0.61
C ASP A 135 19.20 -19.96 0.71
N VAL A 136 20.41 -20.37 1.09
CA VAL A 136 20.71 -21.02 2.38
C VAL A 136 21.94 -20.35 2.99
N ALA A 137 21.75 -19.61 4.09
CA ALA A 137 22.85 -19.04 4.84
C ALA A 137 23.67 -20.14 5.53
N SER A 138 25.00 -20.04 5.49
CA SER A 138 25.89 -21.01 6.14
C SER A 138 25.96 -20.86 7.66
N GLY A 139 25.52 -19.73 8.20
CA GLY A 139 25.61 -19.40 9.63
C GLY A 139 27.02 -19.02 10.11
N THR A 140 28.02 -19.01 9.23
CA THR A 140 29.39 -18.60 9.57
C THR A 140 29.53 -17.07 9.55
N PRO A 141 30.20 -16.46 10.54
CA PRO A 141 30.43 -15.01 10.56
C PRO A 141 31.11 -14.53 9.27
N GLY A 142 30.57 -13.48 8.67
CA GLY A 142 31.09 -12.89 7.42
C GLY A 142 30.58 -13.57 6.14
N SER A 143 29.82 -14.65 6.24
CA SER A 143 29.15 -15.22 5.07
C SER A 143 27.89 -14.44 4.70
N PRO A 144 27.49 -14.45 3.41
CA PRO A 144 26.25 -13.81 2.98
C PRO A 144 25.04 -14.29 3.80
N ALA A 145 24.18 -13.34 4.17
CA ALA A 145 22.92 -13.64 4.84
C ALA A 145 21.92 -14.29 3.88
N ALA A 146 20.87 -14.89 4.44
CA ALA A 146 19.76 -15.39 3.64
C ALA A 146 19.08 -14.21 2.90
N GLY A 147 18.83 -14.37 1.60
CA GLY A 147 18.13 -13.37 0.80
C GLY A 147 16.67 -13.25 1.20
N SER A 148 16.19 -12.03 1.41
CA SER A 148 14.78 -11.76 1.72
C SER A 148 13.96 -11.37 0.49
N GLY A 149 14.59 -11.10 -0.66
CA GLY A 149 13.93 -10.70 -1.90
C GLY A 149 13.27 -11.85 -2.67
N LEU A 150 12.67 -11.53 -3.82
CA LEU A 150 12.02 -12.44 -4.77
C LEU A 150 12.97 -13.53 -5.29
N VAL A 151 14.26 -13.20 -5.37
CA VAL A 151 15.31 -14.12 -5.80
C VAL A 151 16.47 -14.06 -4.82
N ALA A 152 17.21 -15.15 -4.75
CA ALA A 152 18.45 -15.25 -3.99
C ALA A 152 19.54 -15.90 -4.84
N VAL A 153 20.80 -15.65 -4.50
CA VAL A 153 21.93 -16.36 -5.11
C VAL A 153 22.00 -17.77 -4.52
N GLN A 154 22.17 -18.79 -5.36
CA GLN A 154 22.35 -20.15 -4.86
C GLN A 154 23.67 -20.21 -4.05
N ALA A 155 23.60 -20.69 -2.82
CA ALA A 155 24.75 -20.78 -1.93
C ALA A 155 25.92 -21.52 -2.58
N GLY A 156 27.12 -20.95 -2.51
CA GLY A 156 28.34 -21.50 -3.10
C GLY A 156 28.44 -21.39 -4.63
N SER A 157 27.45 -20.82 -5.31
CA SER A 157 27.50 -20.66 -6.78
C SER A 157 28.25 -19.41 -7.25
N ALA A 158 28.43 -18.42 -6.38
CA ALA A 158 29.08 -17.14 -6.68
C ALA A 158 30.60 -17.28 -6.73
N THR A 159 31.10 -17.91 -7.78
CA THR A 159 32.53 -18.22 -7.96
C THR A 159 33.14 -17.54 -9.19
N GLY A 160 32.32 -17.03 -10.11
CA GLY A 160 32.83 -16.38 -11.32
C GLY A 160 33.36 -14.97 -11.04
N THR A 161 34.25 -14.53 -11.93
CA THR A 161 34.86 -13.19 -11.87
C THR A 161 34.39 -12.35 -13.05
N GLY A 162 34.32 -11.02 -12.85
CA GLY A 162 33.90 -10.07 -13.87
C GLY A 162 32.40 -9.77 -13.87
N LEU A 163 31.96 -9.07 -14.92
CA LEU A 163 30.60 -8.56 -15.07
C LEU A 163 29.72 -9.50 -15.92
N PRO A 164 28.40 -9.53 -15.66
CA PRO A 164 27.47 -10.32 -16.46
C PRO A 164 27.36 -9.79 -17.89
N LYS A 165 26.90 -10.63 -18.81
CA LYS A 165 26.43 -10.18 -20.12
C LYS A 165 25.32 -9.15 -19.94
N ASP A 166 25.43 -8.03 -20.65
CA ASP A 166 24.43 -6.97 -20.62
C ASP A 166 23.09 -7.41 -21.23
N GLY A 167 21.99 -6.86 -20.71
CA GLY A 167 20.63 -7.11 -21.20
C GLY A 167 20.14 -8.56 -21.06
N GLN A 168 20.67 -9.35 -20.12
CA GLN A 168 20.14 -10.71 -19.90
C GLN A 168 18.71 -10.64 -19.35
N SER A 169 17.81 -11.41 -19.98
CA SER A 169 16.46 -11.64 -19.51
C SER A 169 16.33 -13.10 -19.08
N LEU A 170 16.02 -13.31 -17.80
CA LEU A 170 16.00 -14.60 -17.14
C LEU A 170 14.61 -14.87 -16.55
N THR A 171 14.24 -16.15 -16.45
CA THR A 171 13.02 -16.60 -15.78
C THR A 171 13.42 -17.54 -14.65
N VAL A 172 13.55 -16.99 -13.44
CA VAL A 172 14.07 -17.70 -12.26
C VAL A 172 12.99 -18.57 -11.64
N LYS A 173 13.27 -19.86 -11.42
CA LYS A 173 12.34 -20.83 -10.84
C LYS A 173 12.85 -21.32 -9.48
N ALA A 174 12.01 -22.06 -8.76
CA ALA A 174 12.44 -22.72 -7.51
C ALA A 174 13.50 -23.81 -7.78
N SER A 175 13.38 -24.51 -8.90
CA SER A 175 14.37 -25.48 -9.39
C SER A 175 14.16 -25.78 -10.88
N PRO A 176 15.23 -25.99 -11.68
CA PRO A 176 16.63 -25.80 -11.31
C PRO A 176 16.98 -24.31 -11.15
N ALA A 177 18.10 -24.03 -10.50
CA ALA A 177 18.69 -22.69 -10.45
C ALA A 177 19.04 -22.20 -11.86
N VAL A 178 18.98 -20.89 -12.08
CA VAL A 178 19.21 -20.25 -13.37
C VAL A 178 20.56 -19.57 -13.38
N ASP A 179 21.36 -19.85 -14.41
CA ASP A 179 22.71 -19.30 -14.54
C ASP A 179 22.65 -17.82 -14.95
N VAL A 180 23.44 -16.99 -14.26
CA VAL A 180 23.79 -15.64 -14.73
C VAL A 180 25.14 -15.73 -15.42
N LEU A 181 25.16 -15.42 -16.71
CA LEU A 181 26.31 -15.65 -17.57
C LEU A 181 27.19 -14.41 -17.66
N ALA A 182 28.49 -14.61 -17.79
CA ALA A 182 29.46 -13.57 -18.11
C ALA A 182 29.27 -13.04 -19.54
N ALA A 183 30.02 -12.01 -19.92
CA ALA A 183 29.95 -11.38 -21.24
C ALA A 183 30.17 -12.35 -22.42
N ASP A 184 30.90 -13.46 -22.21
CA ASP A 184 31.12 -14.50 -23.21
C ASP A 184 29.86 -15.35 -23.51
N GLY A 185 28.83 -15.27 -22.66
CA GLY A 185 27.59 -16.03 -22.78
C GLY A 185 27.73 -17.52 -22.46
N THR A 186 28.86 -17.95 -21.88
CA THR A 186 29.12 -19.37 -21.56
C THR A 186 29.63 -19.59 -20.15
N THR A 187 30.38 -18.64 -19.60
CA THR A 187 30.90 -18.73 -18.24
C THR A 187 29.82 -18.36 -17.23
N VAL A 188 29.50 -19.26 -16.30
CA VAL A 188 28.54 -18.99 -15.23
C VAL A 188 29.23 -18.17 -14.14
N LEU A 189 28.66 -17.00 -13.81
CA LEU A 189 29.16 -16.15 -12.72
C LEU A 189 28.60 -16.59 -11.37
N PHE A 190 27.29 -16.81 -11.33
CA PHE A 190 26.53 -17.32 -10.19
C PHE A 190 25.18 -17.85 -10.68
N LYS A 191 24.43 -18.47 -9.78
CA LYS A 191 23.09 -18.99 -10.08
C LYS A 191 22.05 -18.31 -9.22
N LEU A 192 20.87 -18.09 -9.78
CA LEU A 192 19.71 -17.52 -9.10
C LEU A 192 18.67 -18.61 -8.85
N VAL A 193 18.03 -18.54 -7.68
CA VAL A 193 16.86 -19.33 -7.34
C VAL A 193 15.73 -18.40 -6.89
N ALA A 194 14.49 -18.83 -7.13
CA ALA A 194 13.34 -18.10 -6.62
C ALA A 194 13.28 -18.24 -5.09
N ARG A 195 12.73 -17.21 -4.42
CA ARG A 195 12.44 -17.25 -2.99
C ARG A 195 11.69 -18.53 -2.63
N SER A 196 12.02 -19.10 -1.48
CA SER A 196 11.31 -20.27 -0.94
C SER A 196 9.80 -20.03 -0.86
N GLY A 197 9.02 -21.07 -1.11
CA GLY A 197 7.56 -20.99 -1.18
C GLY A 197 7.00 -20.53 -2.54
N TYR A 198 7.83 -20.06 -3.48
CA TYR A 198 7.39 -19.77 -4.84
C TYR A 198 7.09 -21.07 -5.62
N SER A 199 5.90 -21.14 -6.24
CA SER A 199 5.45 -22.30 -7.03
C SER A 199 4.93 -21.94 -8.44
N GLY A 200 5.13 -20.68 -8.86
CA GLY A 200 4.68 -20.20 -10.17
C GLY A 200 5.59 -20.63 -11.34
N SER A 201 5.30 -20.11 -12.53
CA SER A 201 6.03 -20.42 -13.77
C SER A 201 7.44 -19.83 -13.83
N GLY A 202 7.75 -18.85 -12.99
CA GLY A 202 9.05 -18.22 -12.84
C GLY A 202 8.94 -16.73 -12.57
N ILE A 203 9.97 -16.18 -11.94
CA ILE A 203 10.12 -14.76 -11.64
C ILE A 203 10.97 -14.14 -12.75
N PRO A 204 10.43 -13.19 -13.53
CA PRO A 204 11.22 -12.47 -14.51
C PRO A 204 12.31 -11.65 -13.82
N VAL A 205 13.54 -11.81 -14.31
CA VAL A 205 14.72 -11.07 -13.86
C VAL A 205 15.41 -10.46 -15.06
N THR A 206 15.80 -9.20 -14.95
CA THR A 206 16.66 -8.53 -15.91
C THR A 206 18.01 -8.21 -15.27
N VAL A 207 19.08 -8.40 -16.04
CA VAL A 207 20.44 -8.02 -15.65
C VAL A 207 20.96 -7.05 -16.69
N ALA A 208 21.33 -5.86 -16.27
CA ALA A 208 21.85 -4.81 -17.13
C ALA A 208 23.12 -4.21 -16.55
N LEU A 209 24.11 -3.94 -17.39
CA LEU A 209 25.27 -3.16 -16.99
C LEU A 209 24.88 -1.70 -16.78
N ASP A 210 25.50 -1.07 -15.80
CA ASP A 210 25.44 0.39 -15.69
C ASP A 210 26.17 1.02 -16.90
N PRO A 211 25.78 2.23 -17.37
CA PRO A 211 26.43 2.87 -18.52
C PRO A 211 27.94 3.08 -18.37
N SER A 212 28.47 3.11 -17.14
CA SER A 212 29.91 3.14 -16.87
C SER A 212 30.64 1.83 -17.20
N GLY A 213 29.91 0.72 -17.32
CA GLY A 213 30.46 -0.61 -17.55
C GLY A 213 31.28 -1.17 -16.39
N THR A 214 31.14 -0.63 -15.16
CA THR A 214 31.89 -1.09 -13.98
C THR A 214 31.02 -1.83 -12.96
N THR A 215 29.70 -1.74 -13.09
CA THR A 215 28.74 -2.41 -12.22
C THR A 215 27.56 -2.91 -13.03
N PHE A 216 26.71 -3.72 -12.41
CA PHE A 216 25.46 -4.15 -12.98
C PHE A 216 24.30 -3.97 -12.01
N THR A 217 23.09 -4.02 -12.57
CA THR A 217 21.84 -4.01 -11.84
C THR A 217 21.06 -5.28 -12.13
N LEU A 218 20.57 -5.94 -11.09
CA LEU A 218 19.58 -7.01 -11.18
C LEU A 218 18.21 -6.45 -10.76
N THR A 219 17.20 -6.62 -11.62
CA THR A 219 15.81 -6.28 -11.29
C THR A 219 14.94 -7.52 -11.39
N ALA A 220 14.35 -7.93 -10.27
CA ALA A 220 13.36 -9.00 -10.20
C ALA A 220 11.97 -8.41 -9.99
N SER A 221 10.96 -8.91 -10.71
CA SER A 221 9.59 -8.40 -10.57
C SER A 221 8.60 -9.54 -10.46
N TYR A 222 7.65 -9.40 -9.55
CA TYR A 222 6.53 -10.31 -9.41
C TYR A 222 5.23 -9.51 -9.40
N ASP A 223 4.25 -10.00 -10.15
CA ASP A 223 2.89 -9.49 -10.17
C ASP A 223 1.98 -10.70 -10.02
N ALA A 224 1.21 -10.76 -8.93
CA ALA A 224 0.23 -11.83 -8.71
C ALA A 224 -0.89 -11.81 -9.78
N ALA A 225 -0.91 -10.78 -10.64
CA ALA A 225 -1.95 -10.48 -11.61
C ALA A 225 -3.34 -10.38 -10.96
N ASN A 226 -4.39 -10.14 -11.75
CA ASN A 226 -5.79 -10.04 -11.29
C ASN A 226 -6.25 -11.34 -10.63
N SER A 227 -5.83 -11.52 -9.38
CA SER A 227 -6.06 -12.68 -8.57
C SER A 227 -7.56 -12.83 -8.36
N THR A 228 -7.96 -14.09 -8.21
CA THR A 228 -9.35 -14.46 -7.96
C THR A 228 -9.93 -13.67 -6.79
N LYS A 229 -11.18 -13.25 -6.94
CA LYS A 229 -11.95 -12.53 -5.92
C LYS A 229 -12.04 -13.37 -4.64
N THR A 230 -11.57 -12.82 -3.53
CA THR A 230 -11.62 -13.46 -2.20
C THR A 230 -12.79 -12.89 -1.42
N SER A 231 -13.56 -13.74 -0.73
CA SER A 231 -14.58 -13.26 0.21
C SER A 231 -13.92 -12.64 1.45
N MET A 232 -14.60 -11.71 2.11
CA MET A 232 -14.08 -11.14 3.38
C MET A 232 -13.86 -12.20 4.47
N SER A 233 -14.65 -13.28 4.46
CA SER A 233 -14.46 -14.44 5.35
C SER A 233 -13.26 -15.32 4.95
N GLY A 234 -12.77 -15.20 3.72
CA GLY A 234 -11.69 -15.99 3.15
C GLY A 234 -10.33 -15.32 3.20
N LEU A 235 -10.18 -14.19 3.91
CA LEU A 235 -8.91 -13.44 3.98
C LEU A 235 -7.73 -14.27 4.53
N GLY A 236 -8.00 -15.27 5.37
CA GLY A 236 -6.98 -16.19 5.87
C GLY A 236 -6.47 -17.22 4.85
N SER A 237 -7.15 -17.33 3.69
CA SER A 237 -6.85 -18.31 2.64
C SER A 237 -6.77 -17.62 1.27
N LEU A 238 -5.86 -16.66 1.16
CA LEU A 238 -5.62 -15.96 -0.10
C LEU A 238 -5.17 -16.95 -1.20
N PRO A 239 -5.45 -16.66 -2.49
CA PRO A 239 -4.93 -17.44 -3.60
C PRO A 239 -3.41 -17.58 -3.51
N ALA A 240 -2.85 -18.73 -3.91
CA ALA A 240 -1.42 -19.01 -3.75
C ALA A 240 -0.49 -17.94 -4.35
N SER A 241 -0.90 -17.31 -5.46
CA SER A 241 -0.16 -16.18 -6.06
C SER A 241 -0.05 -14.97 -5.14
N VAL A 242 -1.12 -14.65 -4.41
CA VAL A 242 -1.15 -13.55 -3.43
C VAL A 242 -0.47 -13.97 -2.12
N ALA A 243 -0.80 -15.17 -1.64
CA ALA A 243 -0.31 -15.75 -0.40
C ALA A 243 1.22 -15.99 -0.40
N PHE A 244 1.86 -15.98 -1.57
CA PHE A 244 3.31 -16.00 -1.70
C PHE A 244 3.96 -14.73 -1.12
N LEU A 245 3.32 -13.57 -1.24
CA LEU A 245 3.88 -12.28 -0.80
C LEU A 245 3.31 -11.78 0.50
N VAL A 246 2.01 -11.95 0.71
CA VAL A 246 1.31 -11.36 1.85
C VAL A 246 0.31 -12.32 2.47
N THR A 247 0.08 -12.12 3.75
CA THR A 247 -1.08 -12.64 4.47
C THR A 247 -2.07 -11.51 4.70
N ALA A 248 -3.35 -11.84 4.84
CA ALA A 248 -4.40 -10.88 5.16
C ALA A 248 -5.20 -11.34 6.39
N SER A 249 -5.61 -10.39 7.22
CA SER A 249 -6.43 -10.65 8.40
C SER A 249 -7.39 -9.50 8.69
N ALA A 250 -8.46 -9.80 9.42
CA ALA A 250 -9.34 -8.78 9.97
C ALA A 250 -8.60 -7.99 11.07
N PRO A 251 -8.68 -6.66 11.11
CA PRO A 251 -8.18 -5.87 12.23
C PRO A 251 -8.90 -6.21 13.55
N PRO A 252 -8.35 -5.84 14.72
CA PRO A 252 -8.95 -6.14 16.03
C PRO A 252 -10.40 -5.65 16.22
N GLY A 253 -10.84 -4.65 15.44
CA GLY A 253 -12.21 -4.13 15.44
C GLY A 253 -13.23 -4.97 14.65
N GLY A 254 -12.80 -6.06 14.02
CA GLY A 254 -13.66 -6.93 13.19
C GLY A 254 -13.56 -6.64 11.69
N LEU A 255 -14.40 -7.34 10.91
CA LEU A 255 -14.43 -7.19 9.46
C LEU A 255 -15.24 -5.96 9.05
N ALA A 256 -14.66 -5.15 8.18
CA ALA A 256 -15.36 -4.07 7.48
C ALA A 256 -15.01 -4.12 5.99
N MET A 257 -15.88 -3.59 5.13
CA MET A 257 -15.59 -3.53 3.70
C MET A 257 -14.58 -2.40 3.45
N PRO A 258 -13.40 -2.68 2.84
CA PRO A 258 -12.46 -1.63 2.51
C PRO A 258 -12.99 -0.75 1.38
N GLY A 259 -12.50 0.49 1.30
CA GLY A 259 -12.56 1.28 0.09
C GLY A 259 -11.50 0.82 -0.94
N PRO A 260 -11.65 1.17 -2.23
CA PRO A 260 -10.58 1.01 -3.21
C PRO A 260 -9.31 1.70 -2.73
N SER A 261 -8.21 0.97 -2.64
CA SER A 261 -6.96 1.50 -2.08
C SER A 261 -5.73 0.81 -2.65
N THR A 262 -4.63 1.56 -2.68
CA THR A 262 -3.28 1.03 -2.93
C THR A 262 -2.45 1.40 -1.72
N LEU A 263 -1.77 0.42 -1.13
CA LEU A 263 -0.89 0.61 0.01
C LEU A 263 0.46 -0.10 -0.23
N SER A 264 1.53 0.57 0.18
CA SER A 264 2.86 -0.03 0.29
C SER A 264 3.00 -0.62 1.68
N LEU A 265 3.56 -1.83 1.79
CA LEU A 265 3.86 -2.39 3.09
C LEU A 265 5.07 -1.67 3.67
N SER A 266 4.93 -1.15 4.88
CA SER A 266 5.96 -0.34 5.54
C SER A 266 6.34 -0.93 6.90
N GLY A 267 7.50 -0.52 7.40
CA GLY A 267 8.13 -1.16 8.54
C GLY A 267 8.71 -2.54 8.18
N GLY A 268 9.23 -3.21 9.19
CA GLY A 268 9.93 -4.49 9.04
C GLY A 268 11.43 -4.33 9.25
N ALA A 269 11.96 -5.08 10.21
CA ALA A 269 13.38 -5.23 10.46
C ALA A 269 13.74 -6.71 10.25
N ALA A 270 15.02 -7.07 10.36
CA ALA A 270 15.40 -8.49 10.34
C ALA A 270 14.57 -9.28 11.38
N GLY A 271 13.76 -10.22 10.92
CA GLY A 271 12.85 -11.03 11.75
C GLY A 271 11.47 -10.43 12.03
N LEU A 272 11.16 -9.22 11.55
CA LEU A 272 9.84 -8.58 11.66
C LEU A 272 9.26 -8.28 10.27
N PRO A 273 8.09 -8.81 9.90
CA PRO A 273 7.50 -8.56 8.59
C PRO A 273 6.93 -7.13 8.46
N ALA A 274 6.99 -6.59 7.24
CA ALA A 274 6.35 -5.32 6.89
C ALA A 274 4.82 -5.44 6.93
N THR A 275 4.11 -4.35 7.24
CA THR A 275 2.64 -4.35 7.36
C THR A 275 1.99 -3.15 6.69
N GLY A 276 0.68 -3.25 6.43
CA GLY A 276 -0.15 -2.16 5.95
C GLY A 276 -1.63 -2.43 6.15
N THR A 277 -2.45 -1.39 6.23
CA THR A 277 -3.90 -1.53 6.41
C THR A 277 -4.68 -0.84 5.29
N ALA A 278 -5.69 -1.55 4.76
CA ALA A 278 -6.73 -0.96 3.93
C ALA A 278 -7.84 -0.46 4.85
N TYR A 279 -8.41 0.71 4.57
CA TYR A 279 -9.39 1.37 5.43
C TYR A 279 -10.80 1.34 4.84
N THR A 280 -11.80 1.53 5.70
CA THR A 280 -13.19 1.73 5.28
C THR A 280 -13.36 3.01 4.46
N ARG A 281 -14.40 3.06 3.63
CA ARG A 281 -14.83 4.26 2.91
C ARG A 281 -15.60 5.22 3.81
#